data_AF-A0A9E2B2M1-F1
#
_entry.id   AF-A0A9E2B2M1-F1
#
_cell.length_a   1.000
_cell.length_b   1.000
_cell.length_c   1.000
_cell.angle_alpha   90.00
_cell.angle_beta   90.00
_cell.angle_gamma   90.00
#
_symmetry.space_group_name_H-M   'P 1'
#
loop_
_entity.id
_entity.type
_entity.pdbx_description
1 polymer ?
#
loop_
_entity_poly.entity_id
_entity_poly.type
_entity_poly.pdbx_seq_one_letter_code
_entity_poly.pdbx_strand_id
1 'polypeptide(L)'
;PHDVILFRSDVMERVRANKTLRIGTCSVRRQINTADFLRWALPACDTAPQLEFLSLRGPVDERVRHIAQDASEPLDAVVIALAGLERLWQDAEGREAIRPFLTDARWMVMPLSEAPAAAAQGALAVESRADNDVCRALLQAIHDPATEQHVQTEQGLLSEHGEAASRCGATVISHAELGYVAYVRGRSGDGSIIRQTRTANAATITHKGARRWSGTVWQQSCRKQPIPGVAERTCKTAAAVFVAHADALTGARPAATPRYWTSGPSSWRRLAEQGIWVEGCADDLGFESVRELLQTPVLQLPALEHWAALTHRDATDSWSDSGIGNVVATYAIDVELDEQQTRRELAACTHFYWSSARQYRLLRPWLPAGAHHACGSGKTLRGLRASGLSDVQPFVSRREWQQWAA
;
A
#
# COMPACT_ATOMS: atom_id res chain seq x y z
N PRO A 1 -6.67 -1.05 10.02
CA PRO A 1 -5.57 -0.76 10.99
C PRO A 1 -4.58 0.38 10.62
N HIS A 2 -4.66 0.99 9.43
CA HIS A 2 -3.67 1.99 8.97
C HIS A 2 -3.48 3.19 9.92
N ASP A 3 -2.27 3.74 9.93
CA ASP A 3 -2.04 5.12 10.35
C ASP A 3 -2.22 6.07 9.16
N VAL A 4 -2.74 7.27 9.42
CA VAL A 4 -2.89 8.35 8.45
C VAL A 4 -2.11 9.57 8.90
N ILE A 5 -1.65 10.34 7.92
CA ILE A 5 -1.13 11.68 8.11
C ILE A 5 -2.17 12.65 7.57
N LEU A 6 -2.65 13.53 8.45
CA LEU A 6 -3.51 14.64 8.09
C LEU A 6 -2.64 15.89 8.06
N PHE A 7 -2.59 16.55 6.92
CA PHE A 7 -1.85 17.79 6.75
C PHE A 7 -2.81 18.97 6.62
N ARG A 8 -2.35 20.13 7.08
CA ARG A 8 -2.98 21.41 6.73
C ARG A 8 -3.06 21.59 5.21
N SER A 9 -4.08 22.30 4.74
CA SER A 9 -4.42 22.45 3.32
C SER A 9 -3.28 23.06 2.48
N ASP A 10 -2.51 23.99 3.05
CA ASP A 10 -1.40 24.74 2.46
C ASP A 10 -0.01 24.11 2.70
N VAL A 11 0.06 22.85 3.15
CA VAL A 11 1.35 22.18 3.46
C VAL A 11 2.36 22.27 2.30
N MET A 12 1.90 22.20 1.04
CA MET A 12 2.78 22.26 -0.12
C MET A 12 3.44 23.63 -0.31
N GLU A 13 2.82 24.72 0.14
CA GLU A 13 3.47 26.04 0.15
C GLU A 13 4.64 26.06 1.12
N ARG A 14 4.49 25.39 2.27
CA ARG A 14 5.54 25.26 3.28
C ARG A 14 6.69 24.39 2.81
N VAL A 15 6.40 23.25 2.16
CA VAL A 15 7.41 22.37 1.56
C VAL A 15 8.20 23.14 0.50
N ARG A 16 7.54 23.85 -0.41
CA ARG A 16 8.21 24.67 -1.45
C ARG A 16 9.01 25.82 -0.86
N ALA A 17 8.55 26.40 0.25
CA ALA A 17 9.29 27.43 0.99
C ALA A 17 10.43 26.86 1.87
N ASN A 18 10.71 25.55 1.77
CA ASN A 18 11.74 24.85 2.55
C ASN A 18 11.60 25.06 4.07
N LYS A 19 10.35 25.16 4.56
CA LYS A 19 10.07 25.27 6.00
C LYS A 19 10.13 23.88 6.64
N THR A 20 10.63 23.82 7.87
CA THR A 20 10.54 22.62 8.69
C THR A 20 9.08 22.30 8.97
N LEU A 21 8.65 21.09 8.60
CA LEU A 21 7.30 20.60 8.84
C LEU A 21 7.17 20.13 10.29
N ARG A 22 6.28 20.76 11.04
CA ARG A 22 5.98 20.44 12.44
C ARG A 22 4.90 19.35 12.49
N ILE A 23 5.26 18.13 12.90
CA ILE A 23 4.40 16.95 12.88
C ILE A 23 4.07 16.47 14.29
N GLY A 24 2.79 16.41 14.65
CA GLY A 24 2.34 15.99 15.97
C GLY A 24 2.17 14.48 16.13
N THR A 25 2.96 13.86 17.01
CA THR A 25 2.76 12.48 17.50
C THR A 25 3.70 12.16 18.67
N CYS A 26 3.18 11.49 19.71
CA CYS A 26 4.00 10.95 20.82
C CYS A 26 4.52 9.52 20.58
N SER A 27 4.15 8.87 19.47
CA SER A 27 4.56 7.48 19.22
C SER A 27 5.91 7.44 18.51
N VAL A 28 6.93 6.86 19.16
CA VAL A 28 8.27 6.67 18.57
C VAL A 28 8.20 5.87 17.27
N ARG A 29 7.38 4.81 17.23
CA ARG A 29 7.07 4.05 16.00
C ARG A 29 6.57 4.97 14.87
N ARG A 30 5.58 5.82 15.14
CA ARG A 30 5.05 6.77 14.13
C ARG A 30 6.11 7.76 13.69
N GLN A 31 6.90 8.31 14.60
CA GLN A 31 7.98 9.25 14.26
C GLN A 31 8.97 8.60 13.28
N ILE A 32 9.45 7.40 13.59
CA ILE A 32 10.39 6.63 12.74
C ILE A 32 9.79 6.35 11.36
N ASN A 33 8.61 5.73 11.32
CA ASN A 33 8.02 5.30 10.04
C ASN A 33 7.58 6.49 9.18
N THR A 34 7.01 7.53 9.80
CA THR A 34 6.61 8.76 9.09
C THR A 34 7.84 9.49 8.55
N ALA A 35 8.93 9.59 9.33
CA ALA A 35 10.16 10.23 8.87
C ALA A 35 10.77 9.54 7.65
N ASP A 36 10.81 8.20 7.66
CA ASP A 36 11.33 7.45 6.52
C ASP A 36 10.41 7.51 5.29
N PHE A 37 9.09 7.49 5.52
CA PHE A 37 8.07 7.52 4.48
C PHE A 37 8.04 8.88 3.74
N LEU A 38 7.99 10.00 4.48
CA LEU A 38 7.87 11.33 3.90
C LEU A 38 9.10 11.79 3.10
N ARG A 39 10.27 11.15 3.29
CA ARG A 39 11.47 11.42 2.47
C ARG A 39 11.27 11.19 0.99
N TRP A 40 10.34 10.31 0.62
CA TRP A 40 10.08 9.96 -0.79
C TRP A 40 8.61 10.06 -1.18
N ALA A 41 7.68 10.10 -0.23
CA ALA A 41 6.23 10.09 -0.50
C ALA A 41 5.65 11.48 -0.79
N LEU A 42 6.30 12.56 -0.31
CA LEU A 42 5.88 13.93 -0.60
C LEU A 42 6.22 14.31 -2.05
N PRO A 43 5.38 15.13 -2.72
CA PRO A 43 5.71 15.67 -4.03
C PRO A 43 7.09 16.32 -4.05
N ALA A 44 7.93 15.90 -5.01
CA ALA A 44 9.29 16.37 -5.12
C ALA A 44 9.34 17.89 -5.27
N CYS A 45 10.21 18.49 -4.45
CA CYS A 45 10.59 19.89 -4.47
C CYS A 45 12.12 19.97 -4.55
N ASP A 46 12.67 21.17 -4.71
CA ASP A 46 14.12 21.37 -4.90
C ASP A 46 14.95 20.86 -3.71
N THR A 47 14.37 20.83 -2.51
CA THR A 47 15.01 20.36 -1.29
C THR A 47 14.22 19.24 -0.62
N ALA A 48 14.95 18.36 0.07
CA ALA A 48 14.32 17.35 0.91
C ALA A 48 13.58 18.00 2.09
N PRO A 49 12.39 17.50 2.45
CA PRO A 49 11.60 18.07 3.54
C PRO A 49 12.31 17.90 4.88
N GLN A 50 12.42 18.99 5.64
CA GLN A 50 12.87 18.96 7.03
C GLN A 50 11.69 18.68 7.93
N LEU A 51 11.83 17.74 8.88
CA LEU A 51 10.74 17.29 9.74
C LEU A 51 11.11 17.51 11.20
N GLU A 52 10.20 18.10 11.96
CA GLU A 52 10.27 18.23 13.42
C GLU A 52 9.07 17.52 14.02
N PHE A 53 9.31 16.53 14.90
CA PHE A 53 8.25 15.83 15.58
C PHE A 53 7.99 16.44 16.96
N LEU A 54 6.74 16.84 17.19
CA LEU A 54 6.29 17.45 18.43
C LEU A 54 5.37 16.50 19.19
N SER A 55 5.44 16.56 20.52
CA SER A 55 4.55 15.78 21.38
C SER A 55 3.12 16.28 21.23
N LEU A 56 2.21 15.35 20.91
CA LEU A 56 0.79 15.63 20.77
C LEU A 56 -0.02 14.54 21.48
N ARG A 57 -0.70 14.94 22.56
CA ARG A 57 -1.57 14.11 23.39
C ARG A 57 -3.01 14.61 23.32
N GLY A 58 -3.92 13.93 24.00
CA GLY A 58 -5.35 14.26 24.00
C GLY A 58 -6.19 13.38 23.07
N PRO A 59 -7.51 13.54 23.10
CA PRO A 59 -8.45 12.81 22.26
C PRO A 59 -8.23 13.11 20.77
N VAL A 60 -8.82 12.28 19.91
CA VAL A 60 -8.57 12.38 18.45
C VAL A 60 -9.08 13.70 17.87
N ASP A 61 -10.25 14.16 18.28
CA ASP A 61 -10.85 15.40 17.81
C ASP A 61 -9.98 16.62 18.12
N GLU A 62 -9.52 16.77 19.38
CA GLU A 62 -8.60 17.84 19.79
C GLU A 62 -7.31 17.82 18.97
N ARG A 63 -6.72 16.63 18.78
CA ARG A 63 -5.47 16.50 18.01
C ARG A 63 -5.65 16.92 16.55
N VAL A 64 -6.79 16.61 15.94
CA VAL A 64 -7.08 17.03 14.56
C VAL A 64 -7.23 18.55 14.47
N ARG A 65 -7.71 19.26 15.50
CA ARG A 65 -7.82 20.74 15.45
C ARG A 65 -6.48 21.43 15.23
N HIS A 66 -5.36 20.83 15.62
CA HIS A 66 -4.04 21.44 15.47
C HIS A 66 -3.59 21.64 14.01
N ILE A 67 -4.21 20.98 13.01
CA ILE A 67 -3.90 21.28 11.60
C ILE A 67 -4.64 22.50 11.07
N ALA A 68 -5.57 23.07 11.84
CA ALA A 68 -6.23 24.32 11.49
C ALA A 68 -5.24 25.48 11.56
N GLN A 69 -5.37 26.43 10.63
CA GLN A 69 -4.44 27.56 10.53
C GLN A 69 -4.58 28.54 11.70
N ASP A 70 -5.75 28.61 12.31
CA ASP A 70 -6.13 29.45 13.44
C ASP A 70 -5.99 28.74 14.81
N ALA A 71 -5.46 27.51 14.84
CA ALA A 71 -5.15 26.82 16.09
C ALA A 71 -4.14 27.62 16.93
N SER A 72 -4.23 27.52 18.26
CA SER A 72 -3.29 28.17 19.19
C SER A 72 -1.85 27.70 18.97
N GLU A 73 -1.68 26.41 18.70
CA GLU A 73 -0.41 25.77 18.37
C GLU A 73 -0.55 25.01 17.05
N PRO A 74 -0.47 25.71 15.89
CA PRO A 74 -0.73 25.08 14.60
C PRO A 74 0.43 24.16 14.21
N LEU A 75 0.06 22.96 13.77
CA LEU A 75 0.94 21.93 13.24
C LEU A 75 0.77 21.83 11.74
N ASP A 76 1.81 21.37 11.06
CA ASP A 76 1.78 21.13 9.62
C ASP A 76 1.15 19.78 9.29
N ALA A 77 1.26 18.83 10.22
CA ALA A 77 0.57 17.55 10.13
C ALA A 77 0.36 16.90 11.50
N VAL A 78 -0.57 15.94 11.56
CA VAL A 78 -0.74 15.03 12.70
C VAL A 78 -0.81 13.58 12.23
N VAL A 79 -0.25 12.65 13.01
CA VAL A 79 -0.26 11.21 12.69
C VAL A 79 -1.18 10.45 13.64
N ILE A 80 -2.28 9.92 13.10
CA ILE A 80 -3.38 9.32 13.88
C ILE A 80 -3.77 7.97 13.27
N ALA A 81 -4.32 7.07 14.07
CA ALA A 81 -4.87 5.81 13.57
C ALA A 81 -6.19 6.07 12.81
N LEU A 82 -6.35 5.51 11.62
CA LEU A 82 -7.57 5.64 10.82
C LEU A 82 -8.81 5.15 11.59
N ALA A 83 -8.67 4.03 12.31
CA ALA A 83 -9.77 3.44 13.09
C ALA A 83 -10.32 4.40 14.16
N GLY A 84 -9.48 5.30 14.71
CA GLY A 84 -9.93 6.31 15.67
C GLY A 84 -10.80 7.39 15.02
N LEU A 85 -10.42 7.81 13.81
CA LEU A 85 -11.20 8.76 13.01
C LEU A 85 -12.51 8.13 12.54
N GLU A 86 -12.46 6.88 12.11
CA GLU A 86 -13.64 6.14 11.64
C GLU A 86 -14.70 5.98 12.72
N ARG A 87 -14.30 5.61 13.95
CA ARG A 87 -15.22 5.52 15.09
C ARG A 87 -15.89 6.86 15.41
N LEU A 88 -15.12 7.95 15.41
CA LEU A 88 -15.69 9.29 15.60
C LEU A 88 -16.62 9.68 14.45
N TRP A 89 -16.33 9.28 13.22
CA TRP A 89 -17.16 9.59 12.06
C TRP A 89 -18.50 8.84 12.05
N GLN A 90 -18.55 7.65 12.65
CA GLN A 90 -19.77 6.88 12.83
C GLN A 90 -20.69 7.49 13.91
N ASP A 91 -20.11 8.21 14.87
CA ASP A 91 -20.86 8.98 15.87
C ASP A 91 -21.25 10.37 15.33
N ALA A 92 -22.46 10.84 15.67
CA ALA A 92 -22.95 12.10 15.14
C ALA A 92 -22.16 13.31 15.67
N GLU A 93 -21.94 13.37 16.99
CA GLU A 93 -21.20 14.47 17.63
C GLU A 93 -19.72 14.44 17.23
N GLY A 94 -19.11 13.25 17.27
CA GLY A 94 -17.73 13.02 16.82
C GLY A 94 -17.52 13.46 15.36
N ARG A 95 -18.46 13.15 14.47
CA ARG A 95 -18.40 13.56 13.07
C ARG A 95 -18.48 15.08 12.92
N GLU A 96 -19.41 15.74 13.62
CA GLU A 96 -19.48 17.21 13.61
C GLU A 96 -18.19 17.85 14.13
N ALA A 97 -17.57 17.24 15.15
CA ALA A 97 -16.35 17.74 15.76
C ALA A 97 -15.11 17.65 14.85
N ILE A 98 -15.02 16.64 13.97
CA ILE A 98 -13.84 16.43 13.12
C ILE A 98 -14.03 16.87 11.67
N ARG A 99 -15.25 16.81 11.11
CA ARG A 99 -15.52 17.05 9.69
C ARG A 99 -14.90 18.35 9.15
N PRO A 100 -15.03 19.52 9.82
CA PRO A 100 -14.50 20.78 9.29
C PRO A 100 -12.99 20.72 9.01
N PHE A 101 -12.25 20.01 9.86
CA PHE A 101 -10.80 19.88 9.73
C PHE A 101 -10.40 18.83 8.69
N LEU A 102 -11.25 17.84 8.41
CA LEU A 102 -10.96 16.78 7.46
C LEU A 102 -11.25 17.17 6.01
N THR A 103 -12.24 18.04 5.78
CA THR A 103 -12.67 18.46 4.43
C THR A 103 -11.56 19.20 3.67
N ASP A 104 -10.80 20.07 4.36
CA ASP A 104 -9.71 20.84 3.74
C ASP A 104 -8.32 20.18 3.91
N ALA A 105 -8.24 19.12 4.72
CA ALA A 105 -6.98 18.43 4.96
C ALA A 105 -6.46 17.73 3.71
N ARG A 106 -5.14 17.72 3.54
CA ARG A 106 -4.49 16.77 2.63
C ARG A 106 -4.23 15.47 3.38
N TRP A 107 -4.53 14.35 2.73
CA TRP A 107 -4.43 13.03 3.32
C TRP A 107 -3.23 12.27 2.77
N MET A 108 -2.57 11.49 3.63
CA MET A 108 -1.79 10.32 3.25
C MET A 108 -2.14 9.16 4.17
N VAL A 109 -2.83 8.15 3.64
CA VAL A 109 -3.02 6.85 4.27
C VAL A 109 -1.77 6.03 4.04
N MET A 110 -1.00 5.79 5.11
CA MET A 110 0.31 5.19 4.97
C MET A 110 0.18 3.68 4.66
N PRO A 111 0.99 3.16 3.72
CA PRO A 111 1.05 1.73 3.41
C PRO A 111 1.54 0.94 4.63
N LEU A 112 0.95 -0.22 4.91
CA LEU A 112 1.36 -1.10 6.01
C LEU A 112 2.77 -1.65 5.80
N SER A 113 3.23 -1.75 4.55
CA SER A 113 4.60 -2.18 4.24
C SER A 113 5.66 -1.13 4.59
N GLU A 114 5.28 0.14 4.78
CA GLU A 114 6.18 1.26 5.08
C GLU A 114 5.91 1.91 6.45
N ALA A 115 4.69 1.78 6.98
CA ALA A 115 4.31 2.21 8.31
C ALA A 115 3.32 1.22 8.95
N PRO A 116 3.78 0.00 9.30
CA PRO A 116 2.94 -0.93 10.03
C PRO A 116 2.47 -0.30 11.34
N ALA A 117 1.24 -0.64 11.71
CA ALA A 117 0.55 -0.10 12.86
C ALA A 117 1.17 -0.64 14.16
N ALA A 118 0.69 -0.12 15.30
CA ALA A 118 0.94 -0.81 16.56
C ALA A 118 0.18 -2.16 16.54
N ALA A 119 0.71 -3.17 17.25
CA ALA A 119 -0.03 -4.41 17.43
C ALA A 119 -1.42 -4.13 18.03
N ALA A 120 -2.42 -4.85 17.54
CA ALA A 120 -3.84 -4.68 17.86
C ALA A 120 -4.46 -3.32 17.47
N GLN A 121 -3.80 -2.48 16.65
CA GLN A 121 -4.36 -1.19 16.27
C GLN A 121 -5.67 -1.35 15.48
N GLY A 122 -6.77 -0.90 16.09
CA GLY A 122 -8.11 -0.98 15.51
C GLY A 122 -8.96 -2.13 16.08
N ALA A 123 -8.36 -3.08 16.79
CA ALA A 123 -9.11 -4.05 17.59
C ALA A 123 -9.67 -3.40 18.86
N LEU A 124 -10.75 -3.96 19.41
CA LEU A 124 -11.27 -3.65 20.74
C LEU A 124 -11.16 -4.91 21.59
N ALA A 125 -10.62 -4.78 22.79
CA ALA A 125 -10.57 -5.84 23.78
C ALA A 125 -11.47 -5.48 24.95
N VAL A 126 -12.22 -6.46 25.46
CA VAL A 126 -13.04 -6.32 26.65
C VAL A 126 -12.43 -7.17 27.75
N GLU A 127 -11.99 -6.54 28.82
CA GLU A 127 -11.42 -7.22 29.98
C GLU A 127 -12.55 -7.60 30.96
N SER A 128 -12.46 -8.81 31.51
CA SER A 128 -13.37 -9.26 32.57
C SER A 128 -12.61 -10.06 33.62
N ARG A 129 -13.20 -10.24 34.80
CA ARG A 129 -12.61 -11.11 35.83
C ARG A 129 -12.56 -12.54 35.33
N ALA A 130 -11.42 -13.20 35.56
CA ALA A 130 -11.18 -14.56 35.10
C ALA A 130 -12.19 -15.58 35.66
N ASP A 131 -12.79 -15.33 36.83
CA ASP A 131 -13.74 -16.22 37.52
C ASP A 131 -15.22 -15.96 37.19
N ASN A 132 -15.52 -14.99 36.32
CA ASN A 132 -16.90 -14.64 35.97
C ASN A 132 -17.36 -15.37 34.70
N ASP A 133 -17.79 -16.63 34.86
CA ASP A 133 -18.24 -17.48 33.74
C ASP A 133 -19.44 -16.90 32.98
N VAL A 134 -20.34 -16.19 33.68
CA VAL A 134 -21.49 -15.52 33.05
C VAL A 134 -21.01 -14.43 32.09
N CYS A 135 -20.08 -13.58 32.53
CA CYS A 135 -19.48 -12.58 31.64
C CYS A 135 -18.72 -13.24 30.48
N ARG A 136 -17.94 -14.30 30.73
CA ARG A 136 -17.20 -14.99 29.67
C ARG A 136 -18.12 -15.54 28.59
N ALA A 137 -19.25 -16.13 28.98
CA ALA A 137 -20.26 -16.63 28.04
C ALA A 137 -20.86 -15.51 27.18
N LEU A 138 -21.10 -14.32 27.75
CA LEU A 138 -21.60 -13.16 27.01
C LEU A 138 -20.55 -12.60 26.05
N LEU A 139 -19.29 -12.49 26.49
CA LEU A 139 -18.20 -11.96 25.67
C LEU A 139 -17.88 -12.87 24.47
N GLN A 140 -18.12 -14.17 24.59
CA GLN A 140 -17.94 -15.11 23.48
C GLN A 140 -18.81 -14.76 22.25
N ALA A 141 -19.95 -14.10 22.46
CA ALA A 141 -20.86 -13.70 21.37
C ALA A 141 -20.32 -12.55 20.51
N ILE A 142 -19.37 -11.76 21.02
CA ILE A 142 -18.72 -10.65 20.31
C ILE A 142 -17.25 -10.93 19.99
N HIS A 143 -16.77 -12.14 20.31
CA HIS A 143 -15.40 -12.56 20.03
C HIS A 143 -15.22 -12.83 18.53
N ASP A 144 -14.15 -12.30 17.96
CA ASP A 144 -13.75 -12.62 16.59
C ASP A 144 -12.43 -13.41 16.59
N PRO A 145 -12.47 -14.74 16.35
CA PRO A 145 -11.29 -15.59 16.37
C PRO A 145 -10.21 -15.17 15.36
N ALA A 146 -10.60 -14.61 14.22
CA ALA A 146 -9.65 -14.16 13.20
C ALA A 146 -8.85 -12.94 13.70
N THR A 147 -9.52 -11.95 14.31
CA THR A 147 -8.87 -10.79 14.94
C THR A 147 -8.00 -11.22 16.12
N GLU A 148 -8.46 -12.15 16.96
CA GLU A 148 -7.63 -12.69 18.06
C GLU A 148 -6.32 -13.28 17.51
N GLN A 149 -6.41 -14.14 16.49
CA GLN A 149 -5.23 -14.76 15.88
C GLN A 149 -4.28 -13.72 15.29
N HIS A 150 -4.80 -12.68 14.61
CA HIS A 150 -3.98 -11.58 14.12
C HIS A 150 -3.28 -10.83 15.25
N VAL A 151 -4.00 -10.47 16.32
CA VAL A 151 -3.44 -9.76 17.48
C VAL A 151 -2.33 -10.59 18.15
N GLN A 152 -2.57 -11.88 18.37
CA GLN A 152 -1.56 -12.79 18.94
C GLN A 152 -0.33 -12.88 18.03
N THR A 153 -0.53 -12.96 16.72
CA THR A 153 0.57 -13.02 15.75
C THR A 153 1.37 -11.71 15.74
N GLU A 154 0.71 -10.55 15.73
CA GLU A 154 1.35 -9.24 15.80
C GLU A 154 2.19 -9.06 17.07
N GLN A 155 1.63 -9.45 18.23
CA GLN A 155 2.33 -9.42 19.51
C GLN A 155 3.53 -10.37 19.51
N GLY A 156 3.37 -11.58 18.99
CA GLY A 156 4.46 -12.55 18.81
C GLY A 156 5.60 -11.97 17.97
N LEU A 157 5.27 -11.38 16.82
CA LEU A 157 6.26 -10.74 15.94
C LEU A 157 7.02 -9.60 16.62
N LEU A 158 6.35 -8.77 17.41
CA LEU A 158 7.03 -7.71 18.17
C LEU A 158 7.92 -8.27 19.29
N SER A 159 7.50 -9.35 19.94
CA SER A 159 8.26 -9.97 21.03
C SER A 159 9.64 -10.47 20.59
N GLU A 160 9.77 -10.89 19.32
CA GLU A 160 11.04 -11.30 18.71
C GLU A 160 12.10 -10.19 18.69
N HIS A 161 11.69 -8.93 18.85
CA HIS A 161 12.56 -7.75 18.78
C HIS A 161 12.95 -7.16 20.15
N GLY A 162 12.53 -7.78 21.27
CA GLY A 162 12.91 -7.35 22.62
C GLY A 162 12.66 -5.87 22.89
N GLU A 163 13.68 -5.13 23.37
CA GLU A 163 13.56 -3.70 23.67
C GLU A 163 13.18 -2.84 22.45
N ALA A 164 13.53 -3.28 21.24
CA ALA A 164 13.20 -2.57 20.00
C ALA A 164 11.71 -2.64 19.63
N ALA A 165 10.91 -3.50 20.29
CA ALA A 165 9.47 -3.63 20.05
C ALA A 165 8.73 -2.29 20.15
N SER A 166 9.10 -1.43 21.10
CA SER A 166 8.51 -0.08 21.28
C SER A 166 8.75 0.88 20.11
N ARG A 167 9.76 0.59 19.28
CA ARG A 167 10.17 1.35 18.09
C ARG A 167 9.70 0.71 16.79
N CYS A 168 8.99 -0.41 16.88
CA CYS A 168 8.50 -1.19 15.75
C CYS A 168 6.98 -1.16 15.66
N GLY A 169 6.47 -1.30 14.44
CA GLY A 169 5.10 -1.69 14.17
C GLY A 169 5.05 -3.10 13.65
N ALA A 170 3.97 -3.80 13.98
CA ALA A 170 3.62 -5.10 13.42
C ALA A 170 2.15 -5.07 13.03
N THR A 171 1.83 -5.52 11.81
CA THR A 171 0.45 -5.64 11.35
C THR A 171 0.27 -6.92 10.56
N VAL A 172 -0.79 -7.65 10.87
CA VAL A 172 -1.21 -8.85 10.14
C VAL A 172 -2.55 -8.58 9.47
N ILE A 173 -2.65 -8.91 8.19
CA ILE A 173 -3.89 -8.84 7.41
C ILE A 173 -4.17 -10.17 6.75
N SER A 174 -5.43 -10.59 6.73
CA SER A 174 -5.86 -11.74 5.93
C SER A 174 -5.79 -11.39 4.44
N HIS A 175 -5.43 -12.36 3.61
CA HIS A 175 -5.39 -12.19 2.16
C HIS A 175 -5.77 -13.51 1.48
N ALA A 176 -6.82 -13.49 0.65
CA ALA A 176 -7.42 -14.69 0.06
C ALA A 176 -6.40 -15.64 -0.61
N GLU A 177 -5.42 -15.09 -1.33
CA GLU A 177 -4.42 -15.89 -2.07
C GLU A 177 -3.12 -16.17 -1.30
N LEU A 178 -2.85 -15.43 -0.22
CA LEU A 178 -1.58 -15.50 0.53
C LEU A 178 -1.78 -16.07 1.94
N GLY A 179 -3.01 -16.40 2.31
CA GLY A 179 -3.43 -16.70 3.68
C GLY A 179 -3.44 -15.42 4.52
N TYR A 180 -2.26 -15.00 4.96
CA TYR A 180 -2.05 -13.72 5.63
C TYR A 180 -0.78 -13.04 5.10
N VAL A 181 -0.70 -11.74 5.32
CA VAL A 181 0.52 -10.95 5.14
C VAL A 181 0.80 -10.23 6.45
N ALA A 182 2.02 -10.39 6.96
CA ALA A 182 2.51 -9.73 8.15
C ALA A 182 3.66 -8.78 7.80
N TYR A 183 3.57 -7.54 8.24
CA TYR A 183 4.62 -6.53 8.08
C TYR A 183 5.19 -6.15 9.44
N VAL A 184 6.51 -6.15 9.55
CA VAL A 184 7.23 -5.59 10.72
C VAL A 184 8.21 -4.55 10.24
N ARG A 185 8.17 -3.35 10.85
CA ARG A 185 9.10 -2.27 10.51
C ARG A 185 9.39 -1.38 11.71
N GLY A 186 10.65 -0.98 11.86
CA GLY A 186 11.09 -0.08 12.92
C GLY A 186 12.60 0.11 12.94
N ARG A 187 13.15 0.35 14.13
CA ARG A 187 14.59 0.49 14.37
C ARG A 187 15.03 -0.40 15.52
N SER A 188 16.14 -1.10 15.34
CA SER A 188 16.84 -1.80 16.43
C SER A 188 17.53 -0.81 17.37
N GLY A 189 18.06 -1.32 18.50
CA GLY A 189 18.76 -0.49 19.51
C GLY A 189 19.98 0.25 18.96
N ASP A 190 20.67 -0.32 17.96
CA ASP A 190 21.81 0.29 17.26
C ASP A 190 21.41 1.25 16.10
N GLY A 191 20.10 1.44 15.87
CA GLY A 191 19.56 2.30 14.82
C GLY A 191 19.42 1.64 13.44
N SER A 192 19.78 0.36 13.28
CA SER A 192 19.58 -0.37 12.02
C SER A 192 18.09 -0.49 11.67
N ILE A 193 17.78 -0.60 10.36
CA ILE A 193 16.39 -0.73 9.89
C ILE A 193 15.92 -2.17 10.14
N ILE A 194 14.85 -2.32 10.89
CA ILE A 194 14.07 -3.55 10.93
C ILE A 194 13.03 -3.45 9.82
N ARG A 195 13.04 -4.40 8.88
CA ARG A 195 12.01 -4.55 7.84
C ARG A 195 11.82 -6.03 7.53
N GLN A 196 10.65 -6.56 7.83
CA GLN A 196 10.29 -7.95 7.56
C GLN A 196 8.90 -8.03 6.93
N THR A 197 8.73 -9.00 6.04
CA THR A 197 7.44 -9.39 5.48
C THR A 197 7.33 -10.90 5.62
N ARG A 198 6.23 -11.41 6.17
CA ARG A 198 5.94 -12.84 6.27
C ARG A 198 4.58 -13.12 5.65
N THR A 199 4.46 -14.24 4.97
CA THR A 199 3.21 -14.75 4.43
C THR A 199 2.96 -16.16 4.96
N ALA A 200 1.70 -16.63 4.90
CA ALA A 200 1.39 -18.02 5.29
C ALA A 200 2.19 -19.04 4.45
N ASN A 201 2.50 -18.68 3.19
CA ASN A 201 3.17 -19.56 2.23
C ASN A 201 4.71 -19.50 2.30
N ALA A 202 5.30 -18.63 3.13
CA ALA A 202 6.76 -18.46 3.22
C ALA A 202 7.47 -19.70 3.80
N ALA A 203 6.74 -20.58 4.50
CA ALA A 203 7.31 -21.65 5.32
C ALA A 203 7.53 -22.98 4.59
N THR A 204 7.06 -23.17 3.34
CA THR A 204 6.84 -24.56 2.92
C THR A 204 8.09 -25.27 2.35
N ILE A 205 8.85 -24.74 1.38
CA ILE A 205 10.11 -25.38 0.90
C ILE A 205 11.02 -24.33 0.25
N THR A 206 12.27 -24.18 0.73
CA THR A 206 13.33 -23.44 -0.01
C THR A 206 13.88 -24.34 -1.12
N HIS A 207 13.83 -23.92 -2.38
CA HIS A 207 14.37 -24.71 -3.49
C HIS A 207 15.88 -24.52 -3.61
N LYS A 208 16.66 -25.40 -2.96
CA LYS A 208 18.11 -25.47 -3.18
C LYS A 208 18.41 -25.72 -4.67
N GLY A 209 19.22 -24.84 -5.28
CA GLY A 209 19.60 -24.95 -6.69
C GLY A 209 18.67 -24.25 -7.69
N ALA A 210 17.81 -23.33 -7.23
CA ALA A 210 16.96 -22.53 -8.11
C ALA A 210 17.78 -21.67 -9.09
N ARG A 211 17.57 -21.87 -10.40
CA ARG A 211 18.09 -20.99 -11.46
C ARG A 211 17.00 -19.98 -11.81
N ARG A 212 17.11 -18.78 -11.25
CA ARG A 212 16.09 -17.73 -11.35
C ARG A 212 16.16 -17.03 -12.71
N TRP A 213 15.01 -16.86 -13.34
CA TRP A 213 14.91 -16.05 -14.54
C TRP A 213 15.02 -14.55 -14.23
N SER A 214 15.96 -13.90 -14.91
CA SER A 214 16.24 -12.47 -14.74
C SER A 214 15.17 -11.59 -15.39
N GLY A 215 14.60 -12.05 -16.51
CA GLY A 215 13.68 -11.27 -17.33
C GLY A 215 14.33 -10.09 -18.04
N THR A 216 15.66 -10.05 -18.16
CA THR A 216 16.39 -8.95 -18.78
C THR A 216 16.09 -8.86 -20.27
N VAL A 217 16.13 -9.98 -20.99
CA VAL A 217 15.81 -10.02 -22.43
C VAL A 217 14.36 -9.55 -22.65
N TRP A 218 13.44 -10.01 -21.80
CA TRP A 218 12.05 -9.55 -21.84
C TRP A 218 11.93 -8.03 -21.64
N GLN A 219 12.61 -7.46 -20.64
CA GLN A 219 12.57 -6.03 -20.38
C GLN A 219 13.12 -5.22 -21.56
N GLN A 220 14.21 -5.69 -22.17
CA GLN A 220 14.81 -5.08 -23.36
C GLN A 220 13.92 -5.19 -24.60
N SER A 221 13.05 -6.20 -24.66
CA SER A 221 12.08 -6.42 -25.75
C SER A 221 10.82 -5.58 -25.62
N CYS A 222 10.53 -5.04 -24.43
CA CYS A 222 9.34 -4.24 -24.19
C CYS A 222 9.57 -2.77 -24.57
N ARG A 223 8.60 -2.17 -25.27
CA ARG A 223 8.52 -0.73 -25.55
C ARG A 223 7.18 -0.21 -25.07
N LYS A 224 7.21 0.75 -24.15
CA LYS A 224 5.99 1.41 -23.67
C LYS A 224 5.68 2.57 -24.60
N GLN A 225 4.49 2.56 -25.19
CA GLN A 225 3.99 3.62 -26.05
C GLN A 225 2.88 4.38 -25.32
N PRO A 226 3.12 5.60 -24.82
CA PRO A 226 2.08 6.44 -24.26
C PRO A 226 0.97 6.70 -25.29
N ILE A 227 -0.27 6.83 -24.82
CA ILE A 227 -1.41 7.24 -25.64
C ILE A 227 -1.68 8.73 -25.33
N PRO A 228 -1.25 9.66 -26.19
CA PRO A 228 -1.19 11.08 -25.84
C PRO A 228 -2.55 11.70 -25.46
N GLY A 229 -2.55 12.54 -24.43
CA GLY A 229 -3.70 13.34 -24.01
C GLY A 229 -4.78 12.56 -23.25
N VAL A 230 -4.71 11.24 -23.19
CA VAL A 230 -5.74 10.40 -22.55
C VAL A 230 -5.70 10.54 -21.03
N ALA A 231 -4.51 10.46 -20.44
CA ALA A 231 -4.32 10.61 -19.00
C ALA A 231 -4.75 12.02 -18.55
N GLU A 232 -4.33 13.06 -19.26
CA GLU A 232 -4.63 14.46 -18.97
C GLU A 232 -6.14 14.74 -19.02
N ARG A 233 -6.84 14.24 -20.05
CA ARG A 233 -8.29 14.41 -20.16
C ARG A 233 -9.03 13.71 -19.02
N THR A 234 -8.61 12.49 -18.69
CA THR A 234 -9.24 11.70 -17.63
C THR A 234 -9.05 12.37 -16.26
N CYS A 235 -7.83 12.82 -15.95
CA CYS A 235 -7.53 13.48 -14.68
C CYS A 235 -8.18 14.86 -14.54
N LYS A 236 -8.54 15.53 -15.64
CA LYS A 236 -9.27 16.81 -15.58
C LYS A 236 -10.72 16.66 -15.12
N THR A 237 -11.33 15.50 -15.34
CA THR A 237 -12.76 15.28 -15.07
C THR A 237 -13.03 14.33 -13.91
N ALA A 238 -12.11 13.43 -13.60
CA ALA A 238 -12.27 12.48 -12.50
C ALA A 238 -12.09 13.17 -11.14
N ALA A 239 -12.91 12.81 -10.15
CA ALA A 239 -12.73 13.26 -8.77
C ALA A 239 -11.61 12.48 -8.05
N ALA A 240 -11.46 11.20 -8.39
CA ALA A 240 -10.43 10.31 -7.85
C ALA A 240 -9.90 9.38 -8.95
N VAL A 241 -8.60 9.05 -8.86
CA VAL A 241 -7.89 8.27 -9.88
C VAL A 241 -7.04 7.19 -9.22
N PHE A 242 -7.26 5.94 -9.63
CA PHE A 242 -6.38 4.83 -9.30
C PHE A 242 -5.35 4.62 -10.43
N VAL A 243 -4.08 4.79 -10.12
CA VAL A 243 -2.97 4.63 -11.05
C VAL A 243 -2.36 3.24 -10.90
N ALA A 244 -2.65 2.35 -11.85
CA ALA A 244 -2.23 0.94 -11.78
C ALA A 244 -0.71 0.76 -11.83
N HIS A 245 0.00 1.69 -12.45
CA HIS A 245 1.45 1.77 -12.48
C HIS A 245 1.87 3.21 -12.77
N ALA A 246 2.98 3.70 -12.22
CA ALA A 246 3.40 5.09 -12.41
C ALA A 246 3.57 5.52 -13.89
N ASP A 247 3.81 4.55 -14.79
CA ASP A 247 3.88 4.85 -16.23
C ASP A 247 2.55 5.30 -16.83
N ALA A 248 1.43 4.99 -16.18
CA ALA A 248 0.11 5.33 -16.67
C ALA A 248 -0.20 6.82 -16.59
N LEU A 249 0.63 7.61 -15.90
CA LEU A 249 0.46 9.05 -15.72
C LEU A 249 1.68 9.88 -16.21
N THR A 250 2.67 9.24 -16.83
CA THR A 250 3.90 9.92 -17.28
C THR A 250 3.60 11.07 -18.23
N GLY A 251 4.06 12.28 -17.88
CA GLY A 251 3.94 13.49 -18.71
C GLY A 251 2.68 14.32 -18.49
N ALA A 252 1.68 13.79 -17.77
CA ALA A 252 0.46 14.51 -17.44
C ALA A 252 0.65 15.34 -16.15
N ARG A 253 0.59 16.67 -16.26
CA ARG A 253 0.43 17.59 -15.12
C ARG A 253 -0.94 18.27 -15.18
N PRO A 254 -2.02 17.58 -14.78
CA PRO A 254 -3.35 18.16 -14.86
C PRO A 254 -3.48 19.35 -13.89
N ALA A 255 -4.19 20.40 -14.33
CA ALA A 255 -4.39 21.64 -13.59
C ALA A 255 -5.30 21.47 -12.36
N ALA A 256 -6.27 20.55 -12.45
CA ALA A 256 -7.00 20.02 -11.30
C ALA A 256 -6.37 18.67 -10.92
N THR A 257 -6.04 18.49 -9.64
CA THR A 257 -5.43 17.24 -9.16
C THR A 257 -6.51 16.38 -8.50
N PRO A 258 -6.96 15.29 -9.15
CA PRO A 258 -7.84 14.32 -8.50
C PRO A 258 -7.14 13.70 -7.29
N ARG A 259 -7.92 13.02 -6.45
CA ARG A 259 -7.38 12.24 -5.33
C ARG A 259 -6.72 10.98 -5.87
N TYR A 260 -5.38 10.95 -5.88
CA TYR A 260 -4.61 9.86 -6.47
C TYR A 260 -4.37 8.72 -5.49
N TRP A 261 -4.62 7.50 -5.97
CA TRP A 261 -4.24 6.26 -5.31
C TRP A 261 -3.44 5.39 -6.28
N THR A 262 -2.58 4.50 -5.76
CA THR A 262 -1.69 3.69 -6.61
C THR A 262 -1.70 2.21 -6.25
N SER A 263 -1.12 1.38 -7.12
CA SER A 263 -0.94 -0.05 -6.84
C SER A 263 -0.10 -0.34 -5.60
N GLY A 264 0.89 0.50 -5.30
CA GLY A 264 1.83 0.26 -4.20
C GLY A 264 2.92 1.32 -4.08
N PRO A 265 3.80 1.20 -3.06
CA PRO A 265 4.79 2.21 -2.71
C PRO A 265 5.75 2.59 -3.86
N SER A 266 6.10 1.64 -4.73
CA SER A 266 7.00 1.91 -5.86
C SER A 266 6.37 2.86 -6.89
N SER A 267 5.07 2.68 -7.18
CA SER A 267 4.32 3.58 -8.05
C SER A 267 4.12 4.93 -7.39
N TRP A 268 3.79 4.95 -6.09
CA TRP A 268 3.68 6.18 -5.31
C TRP A 268 4.95 7.02 -5.41
N ARG A 269 6.13 6.44 -5.11
CA ARG A 269 7.42 7.15 -5.18
C ARG A 269 7.64 7.83 -6.53
N ARG A 270 7.41 7.11 -7.62
CA ARG A 270 7.61 7.64 -8.98
C ARG A 270 6.63 8.76 -9.33
N LEU A 271 5.42 8.75 -8.79
CA LEU A 271 4.46 9.86 -8.96
C LEU A 271 4.85 11.06 -8.09
N ALA A 272 5.28 10.82 -6.85
CA ALA A 272 5.79 11.85 -5.97
C ALA A 272 7.00 12.58 -6.58
N GLU A 273 7.94 11.84 -7.20
CA GLU A 273 9.06 12.38 -7.99
C GLU A 273 8.62 13.29 -9.15
N GLN A 274 7.41 13.10 -9.68
CA GLN A 274 6.84 13.96 -10.73
C GLN A 274 6.13 15.21 -10.18
N GLY A 275 6.06 15.34 -8.85
CA GLY A 275 5.36 16.41 -8.15
C GLY A 275 3.89 16.12 -7.86
N ILE A 276 3.46 14.85 -7.92
CA ILE A 276 2.06 14.45 -7.70
C ILE A 276 1.84 14.06 -6.24
N TRP A 277 0.80 14.62 -5.62
CA TRP A 277 0.33 14.20 -4.31
C TRP A 277 -0.48 12.91 -4.43
N VAL A 278 -0.02 11.85 -3.76
CA VAL A 278 -0.72 10.56 -3.68
C VAL A 278 -1.25 10.40 -2.25
N GLU A 279 -2.49 9.94 -2.13
CA GLU A 279 -3.15 9.82 -0.83
C GLU A 279 -3.09 8.41 -0.25
N GLY A 280 -2.84 7.38 -1.06
CA GLY A 280 -2.82 6.00 -0.59
C GLY A 280 -2.40 5.01 -1.67
N CYS A 281 -2.23 3.75 -1.28
CA CYS A 281 -1.95 2.67 -2.22
C CYS A 281 -2.47 1.31 -1.73
N ALA A 282 -2.42 0.31 -2.61
CA ALA A 282 -2.85 -1.06 -2.32
C ALA A 282 -1.73 -1.99 -1.81
N ASP A 283 -0.59 -1.43 -1.37
CA ASP A 283 0.55 -2.19 -0.82
C ASP A 283 1.10 -3.31 -1.75
N ASP A 284 0.90 -3.18 -3.06
CA ASP A 284 1.19 -4.20 -4.08
C ASP A 284 0.40 -5.52 -3.91
N LEU A 285 -0.68 -5.52 -3.10
CA LEU A 285 -1.56 -6.66 -2.84
C LEU A 285 -2.74 -6.78 -3.81
N GLY A 286 -2.78 -5.92 -4.84
CA GLY A 286 -3.87 -5.85 -5.82
C GLY A 286 -5.01 -4.93 -5.40
N PHE A 287 -5.82 -4.48 -6.37
CA PHE A 287 -6.87 -3.48 -6.11
C PHE A 287 -7.94 -3.96 -5.11
N GLU A 288 -8.28 -5.25 -5.14
CA GLU A 288 -9.26 -5.83 -4.22
C GLU A 288 -8.88 -5.67 -2.74
N SER A 289 -7.58 -5.63 -2.39
CA SER A 289 -7.14 -5.47 -1.00
C SER A 289 -7.41 -4.08 -0.42
N VAL A 290 -7.51 -3.06 -1.28
CA VAL A 290 -7.72 -1.66 -0.87
C VAL A 290 -9.18 -1.23 -1.02
N ARG A 291 -10.02 -2.05 -1.66
CA ARG A 291 -11.39 -1.68 -2.03
C ARG A 291 -12.24 -1.26 -0.82
N GLU A 292 -12.13 -1.99 0.29
CA GLU A 292 -12.85 -1.67 1.53
C GLU A 292 -12.35 -0.35 2.14
N LEU A 293 -11.03 -0.14 2.17
CA LEU A 293 -10.42 1.11 2.63
C LEU A 293 -10.87 2.31 1.79
N LEU A 294 -10.95 2.19 0.47
CA LEU A 294 -11.43 3.27 -0.41
C LEU A 294 -12.89 3.67 -0.14
N GLN A 295 -13.68 2.77 0.45
CA GLN A 295 -15.09 3.00 0.79
C GLN A 295 -15.29 3.45 2.23
N THR A 296 -14.21 3.59 3.02
CA THR A 296 -14.31 4.09 4.40
C THR A 296 -14.85 5.53 4.41
N PRO A 297 -16.02 5.80 5.02
CA PRO A 297 -16.69 7.10 4.89
C PRO A 297 -15.87 8.30 5.38
N VAL A 298 -15.04 8.12 6.42
CA VAL A 298 -14.22 9.21 6.98
C VAL A 298 -13.18 9.76 6.02
N LEU A 299 -12.78 8.97 5.01
CA LEU A 299 -11.86 9.43 3.96
C LEU A 299 -12.54 10.39 2.98
N GLN A 300 -13.88 10.47 2.97
CA GLN A 300 -14.67 11.34 2.07
C GLN A 300 -14.31 11.15 0.59
N LEU A 301 -13.99 9.91 0.21
CA LEU A 301 -13.72 9.55 -1.18
C LEU A 301 -15.04 9.37 -1.95
N PRO A 302 -15.08 9.68 -3.25
CA PRO A 302 -16.27 9.43 -4.05
C PRO A 302 -16.56 7.93 -4.18
N ALA A 303 -17.81 7.56 -4.45
CA ALA A 303 -18.16 6.17 -4.75
C ALA A 303 -17.34 5.66 -5.96
N LEU A 304 -16.96 4.37 -5.95
CA LEU A 304 -16.05 3.79 -6.96
C LEU A 304 -16.50 3.98 -8.41
N GLU A 305 -17.81 4.00 -8.66
CA GLU A 305 -18.37 4.28 -9.99
C GLU A 305 -17.97 5.66 -10.57
N HIS A 306 -17.57 6.60 -9.72
CA HIS A 306 -17.09 7.93 -10.12
C HIS A 306 -15.55 8.02 -10.22
N TRP A 307 -14.84 6.92 -9.99
CA TRP A 307 -13.40 6.86 -10.13
C TRP A 307 -12.98 6.61 -11.58
N ALA A 308 -11.73 6.97 -11.88
CA ALA A 308 -11.04 6.45 -13.05
C ALA A 308 -9.87 5.53 -12.67
N ALA A 309 -9.63 4.50 -13.46
CA ALA A 309 -8.43 3.66 -13.38
C ALA A 309 -7.54 3.89 -14.61
N LEU A 310 -6.29 4.29 -14.39
CA LEU A 310 -5.31 4.44 -15.47
C LEU A 310 -4.43 3.18 -15.53
N THR A 311 -4.41 2.52 -16.69
CA THR A 311 -3.69 1.27 -16.89
C THR A 311 -3.15 1.13 -18.32
N HIS A 312 -2.47 0.03 -18.61
CA HIS A 312 -2.09 -0.32 -19.97
C HIS A 312 -3.22 -1.00 -20.74
N ARG A 313 -3.19 -0.88 -22.07
CA ARG A 313 -4.21 -1.41 -23.00
C ARG A 313 -4.65 -2.84 -22.66
N ASP A 314 -3.70 -3.75 -22.48
CA ASP A 314 -3.98 -5.18 -22.31
C ASP A 314 -4.54 -5.56 -20.91
N ALA A 315 -4.59 -4.62 -19.96
CA ALA A 315 -5.20 -4.86 -18.65
C ALA A 315 -6.61 -4.30 -18.51
N THR A 316 -7.12 -3.53 -19.47
CA THR A 316 -8.43 -2.86 -19.34
C THR A 316 -9.55 -3.81 -18.92
N ASP A 317 -9.69 -4.96 -19.60
CA ASP A 317 -10.71 -5.99 -19.30
C ASP A 317 -10.61 -6.55 -17.87
N SER A 318 -9.40 -6.61 -17.30
CA SER A 318 -9.16 -7.12 -15.95
C SER A 318 -9.65 -6.19 -14.83
N TRP A 319 -10.20 -5.02 -15.17
CA TRP A 319 -10.81 -4.07 -14.23
C TRP A 319 -12.33 -4.18 -14.14
N SER A 320 -12.97 -5.05 -14.94
CA SER A 320 -14.44 -5.23 -14.96
C SER A 320 -15.05 -5.40 -13.57
N ASP A 321 -14.44 -6.21 -12.70
CA ASP A 321 -14.95 -6.48 -11.33
C ASP A 321 -14.52 -5.45 -10.28
N SER A 322 -13.82 -4.37 -10.67
CA SER A 322 -13.29 -3.38 -9.72
C SER A 322 -14.37 -2.46 -9.15
N GLY A 323 -15.50 -2.30 -9.83
CA GLY A 323 -16.51 -1.29 -9.53
C GLY A 323 -16.11 0.13 -9.93
N ILE A 324 -14.94 0.33 -10.53
CA ILE A 324 -14.52 1.62 -11.08
C ILE A 324 -15.28 1.89 -12.38
N GLY A 325 -15.95 3.04 -12.47
CA GLY A 325 -16.83 3.34 -13.61
C GLY A 325 -16.09 3.72 -14.90
N ASN A 326 -14.85 4.22 -14.81
CA ASN A 326 -14.08 4.61 -15.98
C ASN A 326 -12.67 3.97 -16.00
N VAL A 327 -12.47 2.94 -16.82
CA VAL A 327 -11.17 2.28 -16.97
C VAL A 327 -10.53 2.73 -18.28
N VAL A 328 -9.35 3.32 -18.19
CA VAL A 328 -8.70 4.00 -19.31
C VAL A 328 -7.30 3.45 -19.55
N ALA A 329 -7.06 3.03 -20.80
CA ALA A 329 -5.73 2.71 -21.28
C ALA A 329 -4.97 4.00 -21.60
N THR A 330 -3.87 4.26 -20.90
CA THR A 330 -3.02 5.45 -21.14
C THR A 330 -1.69 5.12 -21.82
N TYR A 331 -1.36 3.84 -21.96
CA TYR A 331 -0.22 3.37 -22.72
C TYR A 331 -0.44 1.94 -23.24
N ALA A 332 0.33 1.55 -24.25
CA ALA A 332 0.45 0.18 -24.72
C ALA A 332 1.88 -0.36 -24.46
N ILE A 333 2.02 -1.68 -24.46
CA ILE A 333 3.32 -2.34 -24.34
C ILE A 333 3.53 -3.19 -25.60
N ASP A 334 4.35 -2.68 -26.51
CA ASP A 334 4.80 -3.42 -27.67
C ASP A 334 5.94 -4.35 -27.24
N VAL A 335 5.96 -5.55 -27.80
CA VAL A 335 6.92 -6.58 -27.42
C VAL A 335 7.53 -7.16 -28.69
N GLU A 336 8.83 -6.92 -28.87
CA GLU A 336 9.62 -7.43 -29.99
C GLU A 336 10.67 -8.40 -29.45
N LEU A 337 10.38 -9.71 -29.52
CA LEU A 337 11.22 -10.74 -28.93
C LEU A 337 12.33 -11.17 -29.90
N ASP A 338 13.58 -11.13 -29.45
CA ASP A 338 14.62 -11.96 -30.06
C ASP A 338 14.37 -13.41 -29.62
N GLU A 339 13.77 -14.19 -30.51
CA GLU A 339 13.39 -15.57 -30.24
C GLU A 339 14.59 -16.44 -29.83
N GLN A 340 15.73 -16.30 -30.50
CA GLN A 340 16.89 -17.14 -30.24
C GLN A 340 17.50 -16.82 -28.87
N GLN A 341 17.66 -15.53 -28.57
CA GLN A 341 18.18 -15.08 -27.28
C GLN A 341 17.21 -15.43 -26.14
N THR A 342 15.91 -15.22 -26.35
CA THR A 342 14.87 -15.52 -25.36
C THR A 342 14.83 -17.01 -25.05
N ARG A 343 14.83 -17.89 -26.06
CA ARG A 343 14.89 -19.35 -25.87
C ARG A 343 16.09 -19.77 -25.03
N ARG A 344 17.28 -19.21 -25.32
CA ARG A 344 18.52 -19.50 -24.56
C ARG A 344 18.41 -19.06 -23.11
N GLU A 345 17.88 -17.87 -22.83
CA GLU A 345 17.71 -17.38 -21.46
C GLU A 345 16.73 -18.26 -20.66
N LEU A 346 15.58 -18.59 -21.24
CA LEU A 346 14.54 -19.39 -20.58
C LEU A 346 15.02 -20.82 -20.30
N ALA A 347 15.71 -21.46 -21.25
CA ALA A 347 16.22 -22.82 -21.09
C ALA A 347 17.27 -22.96 -19.96
N ALA A 348 17.99 -21.89 -19.63
CA ALA A 348 18.96 -21.87 -18.53
C ALA A 348 18.30 -21.76 -17.14
N CYS A 349 17.01 -21.48 -17.07
CA CYS A 349 16.29 -21.16 -15.84
C CYS A 349 15.34 -22.28 -15.42
N THR A 350 15.02 -22.34 -14.13
CA THR A 350 14.02 -23.27 -13.57
C THR A 350 12.88 -22.55 -12.86
N HIS A 351 13.09 -21.32 -12.39
CA HIS A 351 12.10 -20.55 -11.63
C HIS A 351 11.80 -19.21 -12.30
N PHE A 352 10.52 -18.94 -12.52
CA PHE A 352 10.05 -17.79 -13.28
C PHE A 352 9.06 -16.97 -12.45
N TYR A 353 9.35 -15.68 -12.30
CA TYR A 353 8.42 -14.72 -11.71
C TYR A 353 7.75 -13.90 -12.82
N TRP A 354 6.44 -14.08 -12.98
CA TRP A 354 5.65 -13.44 -14.01
C TRP A 354 5.12 -12.08 -13.54
N SER A 355 5.40 -11.05 -14.33
CA SER A 355 4.87 -9.69 -14.14
C SER A 355 3.43 -9.55 -14.67
N SER A 356 3.04 -10.38 -15.63
CA SER A 356 1.67 -10.40 -16.19
C SER A 356 1.34 -11.77 -16.80
N ALA A 357 0.05 -12.07 -16.94
CA ALA A 357 -0.41 -13.27 -17.64
C ALA A 357 -0.04 -13.24 -19.14
N ARG A 358 0.00 -12.06 -19.76
CA ARG A 358 0.44 -11.89 -21.16
C ARG A 358 1.90 -12.28 -21.34
N GLN A 359 2.79 -11.88 -20.43
CA GLN A 359 4.20 -12.28 -20.44
C GLN A 359 4.34 -13.80 -20.44
N TYR A 360 3.60 -14.49 -19.56
CA TYR A 360 3.60 -15.95 -19.54
C TYR A 360 3.13 -16.54 -20.87
N ARG A 361 2.00 -16.09 -21.42
CA ARG A 361 1.46 -16.65 -22.68
C ARG A 361 2.42 -16.53 -23.85
N LEU A 362 3.13 -15.40 -23.96
CA LEU A 362 4.11 -15.17 -25.04
C LEU A 362 5.35 -16.05 -24.89
N LEU A 363 5.79 -16.32 -23.66
CA LEU A 363 7.02 -17.07 -23.39
C LEU A 363 6.79 -18.57 -23.17
N ARG A 364 5.54 -18.98 -22.89
CA ARG A 364 5.13 -20.38 -22.64
C ARG A 364 5.69 -21.39 -23.65
N PRO A 365 5.74 -21.11 -24.98
CA PRO A 365 6.24 -22.08 -25.95
C PRO A 365 7.71 -22.49 -25.76
N TRP A 366 8.49 -21.72 -25.00
CA TRP A 366 9.93 -21.93 -24.82
C TRP A 366 10.32 -22.27 -23.38
N LEU A 367 9.35 -22.51 -22.50
CA LEU A 367 9.64 -22.85 -21.12
C LEU A 367 10.11 -24.30 -21.00
N PRO A 368 11.11 -24.57 -20.14
CA PRO A 368 11.54 -25.93 -19.87
C PRO A 368 10.43 -26.72 -19.16
N ALA A 369 10.43 -28.05 -19.35
CA ALA A 369 9.58 -28.94 -18.59
C ALA A 369 9.90 -28.83 -17.09
N GLY A 370 8.86 -28.80 -16.24
CA GLY A 370 9.03 -28.65 -14.79
C GLY A 370 9.39 -27.23 -14.33
N ALA A 371 9.13 -26.20 -15.14
CA ALA A 371 9.29 -24.81 -14.73
C ALA A 371 8.44 -24.50 -13.49
N HIS A 372 9.06 -23.87 -12.48
CA HIS A 372 8.35 -23.32 -11.33
C HIS A 372 7.83 -21.93 -11.65
N HIS A 373 6.54 -21.70 -11.40
CA HIS A 373 5.86 -20.47 -11.74
C HIS A 373 5.49 -19.70 -10.48
N ALA A 374 5.88 -18.43 -10.44
CA ALA A 374 5.57 -17.51 -9.37
C ALA A 374 5.03 -16.19 -9.93
N CYS A 375 4.24 -15.46 -9.16
CA CYS A 375 3.81 -14.11 -9.49
C CYS A 375 3.37 -13.32 -8.25
N GLY A 376 2.98 -12.06 -8.44
CA GLY A 376 2.23 -11.31 -7.43
C GLY A 376 0.82 -11.85 -7.23
N SER A 377 0.17 -11.52 -6.11
CA SER A 377 -1.26 -11.81 -5.93
C SER A 377 -2.14 -10.99 -6.90
N GLY A 378 -3.44 -11.31 -6.94
CA GLY A 378 -4.42 -10.55 -7.70
C GLY A 378 -4.49 -10.88 -9.19
N LYS A 379 -4.49 -9.86 -10.05
CA LYS A 379 -4.85 -9.99 -11.48
C LYS A 379 -3.91 -10.89 -12.27
N THR A 380 -2.62 -10.83 -12.02
CA THR A 380 -1.63 -11.68 -12.69
C THR A 380 -1.86 -13.15 -12.33
N LEU A 381 -2.04 -13.47 -11.04
CA LEU A 381 -2.35 -14.82 -10.59
C LEU A 381 -3.63 -15.38 -11.22
N ARG A 382 -4.73 -14.61 -11.20
CA ARG A 382 -6.00 -14.98 -11.86
C ARG A 382 -5.79 -15.27 -13.35
N GLY A 383 -5.07 -14.40 -14.06
CA GLY A 383 -4.81 -14.56 -15.48
C GLY A 383 -3.91 -15.76 -15.82
N LEU A 384 -2.97 -16.12 -14.96
CA LEU A 384 -2.14 -17.33 -15.10
C LEU A 384 -2.98 -18.59 -14.89
N ARG A 385 -3.77 -18.65 -13.82
CA ARG A 385 -4.69 -19.78 -13.55
C ARG A 385 -5.69 -19.98 -14.68
N ALA A 386 -6.27 -18.90 -15.20
CA ALA A 386 -7.15 -18.94 -16.37
C ALA A 386 -6.44 -19.42 -17.66
N SER A 387 -5.11 -19.35 -17.71
CA SER A 387 -4.30 -19.87 -18.83
C SER A 387 -3.93 -21.36 -18.67
N GLY A 388 -4.49 -22.04 -17.66
CA GLY A 388 -4.28 -23.47 -17.39
C GLY A 388 -3.12 -23.79 -16.43
N LEU A 389 -2.53 -22.78 -15.78
CA LEU A 389 -1.48 -22.98 -14.77
C LEU A 389 -2.09 -23.06 -13.36
N SER A 390 -2.30 -24.26 -12.83
CA SER A 390 -2.75 -24.46 -11.44
C SER A 390 -1.64 -24.20 -10.42
N ASP A 391 -0.40 -24.57 -10.75
CA ASP A 391 0.72 -24.64 -9.80
C ASP A 391 1.54 -23.34 -9.78
N VAL A 392 0.85 -22.21 -9.63
CA VAL A 392 1.47 -20.88 -9.54
C VAL A 392 1.52 -20.43 -8.10
N GLN A 393 2.72 -20.15 -7.59
CA GLN A 393 2.92 -19.69 -6.23
C GLN A 393 2.85 -18.16 -6.14
N PRO A 394 1.89 -17.60 -5.39
CA PRO A 394 1.81 -16.16 -5.18
C PRO A 394 2.80 -15.69 -4.10
N PHE A 395 3.38 -14.52 -4.32
CA PHE A 395 4.24 -13.80 -3.38
C PHE A 395 3.76 -12.34 -3.26
N VAL A 396 4.04 -11.69 -2.13
CA VAL A 396 3.77 -10.24 -1.93
C VAL A 396 4.56 -9.41 -2.93
N SER A 397 5.80 -9.82 -3.22
CA SER A 397 6.65 -9.09 -4.15
C SER A 397 7.66 -9.99 -4.86
N ARG A 398 8.20 -9.49 -5.98
CA ARG A 398 9.34 -10.12 -6.65
C ARG A 398 10.56 -10.24 -5.74
N ARG A 399 10.75 -9.30 -4.81
CA ARG A 399 11.86 -9.31 -3.84
C ARG A 399 11.72 -10.48 -2.86
N GLU A 400 10.51 -10.73 -2.35
CA GLU A 400 10.23 -11.87 -1.48
C GLU A 400 10.50 -13.19 -2.22
N TRP A 401 10.00 -13.32 -3.46
CA TRP A 401 10.31 -14.48 -4.30
C TRP A 401 11.82 -14.66 -4.53
N GLN A 402 12.56 -13.56 -4.76
CA GLN A 402 14.01 -13.62 -4.93
C GLN A 402 14.72 -14.13 -3.68
N GLN A 403 14.24 -13.79 -2.48
CA GLN A 403 14.78 -14.29 -1.21
C GLN A 403 14.42 -15.76 -0.99
N TRP A 404 13.19 -16.16 -1.36
CA TRP A 404 12.75 -17.56 -1.28
C TRP A 404 13.50 -18.48 -2.26
N ALA A 405 13.89 -17.97 -3.43
CA ALA A 405 14.66 -18.69 -4.45
C ALA A 405 16.17 -18.40 -4.42
N ALA A 406 16.68 -17.78 -3.35
CA ALA A 406 18.11 -17.62 -3.09
C ALA A 406 18.65 -18.87 -2.38
#